data_AF-A0A538M3J6-F1
#
_entry.id   AF-A0A538M3J6-F1
#
_cell.length_a   1.000
_cell.length_b   1.000
_cell.length_c   1.000
_cell.angle_alpha   90.00
_cell.angle_beta   90.00
_cell.angle_gamma   90.00
#
_symmetry.space_group_name_H-M   'P 1'
#
loop_
_entity.id
_entity.type
_entity.pdbx_description
1 polymer ?
#
loop_
_entity_poly.entity_id
_entity_poly.type
_entity_poly.pdbx_seq_one_letter_code
_entity_poly.pdbx_strand_id
1 'polypeptide(L)' 'MNDAALTVRQVRYTNRAFWRNPQAAFFTFAFPLMFLVIFTALLGGGTVILHGLPFNQSTYYVAGMSAFAIVTAC' A
#
# COMPACT_ATOMS: atom_id res chain seq x y z
N MET A 1 -3.54 15.77 -31.49
CA MET A 1 -2.89 15.68 -30.17
C MET A 1 -3.28 14.33 -29.59
N ASN A 2 -2.35 13.57 -29.01
CA ASN A 2 -2.64 12.24 -28.48
C ASN A 2 -2.89 12.34 -26.97
N ASP A 3 -4.14 12.20 -26.56
CA ASP A 3 -4.56 12.33 -25.15
C ASP A 3 -3.87 11.31 -24.25
N ALA A 4 -3.59 10.10 -24.77
CA ALA A 4 -2.82 9.09 -24.05
C ALA A 4 -1.39 9.58 -23.74
N ALA A 5 -0.75 10.29 -24.67
CA ALA A 5 0.59 10.84 -24.46
C ALA A 5 0.59 11.96 -23.40
N LEU A 6 -0.47 12.78 -23.36
CA LEU A 6 -0.64 13.81 -22.34
C LEU A 6 -0.84 13.19 -20.94
N THR A 7 -1.68 12.16 -20.83
CA THR A 7 -1.92 11.44 -19.57
C THR A 7 -0.63 10.81 -19.04
N VAL A 8 0.15 10.13 -19.88
CA VAL A 8 1.43 9.52 -19.46
C VAL A 8 2.42 10.58 -18.95
N ARG A 9 2.47 11.76 -19.59
CA ARG A 9 3.31 12.87 -19.14
C ARG A 9 2.87 13.39 -17.78
N GLN A 10 1.55 13.54 -17.57
CA GLN A 10 1.00 14.00 -16.30
C GLN A 10 1.28 13.00 -15.17
N VAL A 11 1.05 11.72 -15.39
CA VAL A 11 1.34 10.66 -14.40
C VAL A 11 2.81 10.67 -14.00
N ARG A 12 3.73 10.79 -14.98
CA ARG A 12 5.17 10.88 -14.70
C ARG A 12 5.53 12.11 -13.87
N TYR A 13 4.94 13.27 -14.19
CA TYR A 13 5.17 14.49 -13.44
C TYR A 13 4.66 14.38 -12.00
N THR A 14 3.42 13.93 -11.79
CA THR A 14 2.82 13.76 -10.46
C THR A 14 3.62 12.78 -9.61
N ASN A 15 4.01 11.63 -10.19
CA ASN A 15 4.84 10.66 -9.47
C ASN A 15 6.19 11.28 -9.05
N ARG A 16 6.84 12.04 -9.94
CA ARG A 16 8.10 12.71 -9.59
C ARG A 16 7.91 13.80 -8.53
N ALA A 17 6.79 14.53 -8.56
CA ALA A 17 6.47 15.54 -7.55
C ALA A 17 6.20 14.89 -6.17
N PHE A 18 5.48 13.77 -6.14
CA PHE A 18 5.22 12.99 -4.95
C PHE A 18 6.52 12.57 -4.25
N TRP A 19 7.46 11.97 -4.99
CA TRP A 19 8.75 11.55 -4.43
C TRP A 19 9.65 12.71 -3.99
N ARG A 20 9.41 13.93 -4.47
CA ARG A 20 10.10 15.15 -3.99
C ARG A 20 9.48 15.72 -2.72
N ASN A 21 8.31 15.26 -2.31
CA ASN A 21 7.66 15.62 -1.05
C ASN A 21 7.85 14.48 -0.03
N PRO A 22 8.93 14.50 0.77
CA PRO A 22 9.24 13.42 1.71
C PRO A 22 8.17 13.23 2.79
N GLN A 23 7.45 14.30 3.18
CA GLN A 23 6.34 14.19 4.13
C GLN A 23 5.18 13.37 3.53
N ALA A 24 4.76 13.69 2.32
CA ALA A 24 3.69 12.94 1.63
C ALA A 24 4.09 11.48 1.41
N ALA A 25 5.34 11.23 0.98
CA ALA A 25 5.86 9.88 0.80
C ALA A 25 5.90 9.08 2.10
N PHE A 26 6.29 9.70 3.22
CA PHE A 26 6.32 9.03 4.52
C PHE A 26 4.93 8.61 5.00
N PHE A 27 3.96 9.52 5.02
CA PHE A 27 2.62 9.22 5.52
C PHE A 27 1.83 8.28 4.60
N THR A 28 2.09 8.32 3.29
CA THR A 28 1.41 7.45 2.31
C THR A 28 2.00 6.05 2.22
N PHE A 29 3.34 5.91 2.31
CA PHE A 29 4.00 4.61 2.16
C PHE A 29 4.57 4.06 3.47
N ALA A 30 5.44 4.84 4.13
CA ALA A 30 6.21 4.34 5.26
C ALA A 30 5.32 4.06 6.48
N PHE A 31 4.34 4.92 6.73
CA PHE A 31 3.44 4.77 7.88
C PHE A 31 2.57 3.49 7.78
N PRO A 32 1.85 3.20 6.68
CA PRO A 32 1.17 1.91 6.51
C PRO A 32 2.11 0.70 6.57
N LEU A 33 3.30 0.80 5.97
CA LEU A 33 4.29 -0.28 6.01
C LEU A 33 4.78 -0.59 7.43
N MET A 34 4.98 0.45 8.25
CA MET A 34 5.37 0.28 9.65
C MET A 34 4.30 -0.51 10.42
N PHE A 35 3.02 -0.16 10.27
CA PHE A 35 1.94 -0.93 10.89
C PHE A 35 1.84 -2.35 10.35
N LEU A 36 2.04 -2.54 9.05
CA LEU A 36 2.07 -3.88 8.47
C LEU A 36 3.15 -4.75 9.14
N VAL A 37 4.38 -4.24 9.26
CA VAL A 37 5.47 -4.96 9.89
C VAL A 37 5.15 -5.24 11.37
N ILE A 38 4.64 -4.26 12.10
CA ILE A 38 4.26 -4.42 13.51
C ILE A 38 3.16 -5.49 13.66
N PHE A 39 2.09 -5.42 12.86
CA PHE A 39 0.98 -6.36 12.99
C PHE A 39 1.32 -7.76 12.50
N THR A 40 2.11 -7.90 11.45
CA THR A 40 2.57 -9.23 11.01
C THR A 40 3.56 -9.83 12.00
N ALA A 41 4.45 -9.05 12.61
CA ALA A 41 5.36 -9.53 13.64
C ALA A 41 4.63 -9.96 14.92
N LEU A 42 3.61 -9.21 15.36
CA LEU A 42 2.88 -9.48 16.60
C LEU A 42 1.72 -10.48 16.43
N LEU A 43 1.02 -10.45 15.30
CA LEU A 43 -0.24 -11.19 15.06
C LEU A 43 -0.18 -12.14 13.85
N GLY A 44 0.93 -12.19 13.10
CA GLY A 44 1.03 -12.94 11.85
C GLY A 44 1.28 -14.44 11.99
N GLY A 45 1.53 -14.93 13.20
CA GLY A 45 1.90 -16.34 13.45
C GLY A 45 0.74 -17.34 13.43
N GLY A 46 -0.51 -16.88 13.39
CA GLY A 46 -1.68 -17.76 13.41
C GLY A 46 -2.21 -18.11 12.01
N THR A 47 -3.34 -18.81 12.02
CA THR A 47 -4.03 -19.29 10.82
C THR A 47 -5.46 -18.78 10.82
N VAL A 48 -5.91 -18.20 9.71
CA VAL A 48 -7.32 -17.78 9.51
C VAL A 48 -7.99 -18.75 8.58
N ILE A 49 -9.23 -19.11 8.87
CA ILE A 49 -10.05 -19.90 7.95
C ILE A 49 -10.89 -18.94 7.11
N LEU A 50 -10.63 -18.89 5.80
CA LEU A 50 -11.46 -18.18 4.84
C LEU A 50 -12.04 -19.19 3.84
N HIS A 51 -13.36 -19.16 3.63
CA HIS A 51 -14.05 -20.11 2.73
C HIS A 51 -13.72 -21.59 3.00
N GLY A 52 -13.51 -21.95 4.27
CA GLY A 52 -13.15 -23.31 4.68
C GLY A 52 -11.68 -23.69 4.44
N LEU A 53 -10.86 -22.79 3.89
CA LEU A 53 -9.43 -23.00 3.63
C LEU A 53 -8.57 -22.28 4.68
N PRO A 54 -7.52 -22.93 5.22
CA PRO A 54 -6.58 -22.28 6.13
C PRO A 54 -5.61 -21.37 5.37
N PHE A 55 -5.48 -20.13 5.81
CA PHE A 55 -4.53 -19.14 5.31
C PHE A 55 -3.64 -18.62 6.45
N ASN A 56 -2.43 -18.20 6.11
CA ASN A 56 -1.55 -17.53 7.07
C ASN A 56 -2.14 -16.17 7.48
N GLN A 57 -2.18 -15.87 8.78
CA GLN A 57 -2.68 -14.58 9.29
C GLN A 57 -1.94 -13.38 8.70
N SER A 58 -0.65 -13.53 8.40
CA SER A 58 0.15 -12.48 7.76
C SER A 58 -0.41 -12.09 6.39
N THR A 59 -0.90 -13.05 5.59
CA THR A 59 -1.49 -12.77 4.27
C THR A 59 -2.72 -11.88 4.37
N TYR A 60 -3.53 -12.07 5.41
CA TYR A 60 -4.70 -11.23 5.69
C TYR A 60 -4.29 -9.78 6.00
N TYR A 61 -3.29 -9.59 6.85
CA TYR A 61 -2.79 -8.24 7.19
C TYR A 61 -2.10 -7.55 6.01
N VAL A 62 -1.33 -8.28 5.20
CA VAL A 62 -0.70 -7.73 3.99
C VAL A 62 -1.75 -7.22 3.01
N ALA A 63 -2.80 -8.00 2.76
CA ALA A 63 -3.89 -7.58 1.87
C ALA A 63 -4.60 -6.33 2.40
N GLY A 64 -5.00 -6.32 3.67
CA GLY A 64 -5.67 -5.17 4.29
C GLY A 64 -4.83 -3.89 4.27
N MET A 65 -3.54 -3.99 4.62
CA MET A 65 -2.64 -2.84 4.62
C MET A 65 -2.32 -2.32 3.23
N SER A 66 -2.25 -3.20 2.23
CA SER A 66 -2.08 -2.77 0.83
C SER A 66 -3.27 -1.92 0.36
N ALA A 67 -4.49 -2.34 0.68
CA ALA A 67 -5.70 -1.59 0.35
C ALA A 67 -5.73 -0.24 1.10
N PHE A 68 -5.39 -0.24 2.39
CA PHE A 68 -5.31 0.99 3.18
C PHE A 68 -4.33 1.98 2.57
N ALA A 69 -3.09 1.55 2.28
CA ALA A 69 -2.05 2.40 1.68
C ALA A 69 -2.50 3.03 0.36
N ILE A 70 -3.17 2.26 -0.51
CA ILE A 70 -3.68 2.75 -1.79
C ILE A 70 -4.79 3.80 -1.60
N VAL A 71 -5.75 3.54 -0.70
CA VAL A 71 -6.88 4.45 -0.45
C VAL A 71 -6.41 5.76 0.21
N THR A 72 -5.39 5.69 1.05
CA THR A 72 -4.84 6.86 1.75
C THR A 72 -3.86 7.67 0.91
N ALA A 73 -3.46 7.18 -0.26
CA ALA A 73 -2.56 7.89 -1.15
C ALA A 73 -3.26 9.12 -1.75
N CYS A 74 -2.86 10.31 -1.31
CA CYS A 74 -3.33 11.60 -1.79
C CYS A 74 -2.24 12.33 -2.58
#